data_AF-A0A931FSA0-F1
#
_entry.id   AF-A0A931FSA0-F1
#
_cell.length_a   1.000
_cell.length_b   1.000
_cell.length_c   1.000
_cell.angle_alpha   90.00
_cell.angle_beta   90.00
_cell.angle_gamma   90.00
#
_symmetry.space_group_name_H-M   'P 1'
#
loop_
_entity.id
_entity.type
_entity.pdbx_description
1 polymer ?
#
loop_
_entity_poly.entity_id
_entity_poly.type
_entity_poly.pdbx_seq_one_letter_code
_entity_poly.pdbx_strand_id
1 'polypeptide(L)'
;MNIGSLYSGIDISEMKIIRIGFGTPFLVPKDLTIEEEKYLIASQLTIAFGNKSVDNILKKDLADFEKTKTLNESNEKEKLLDGALELSKVQQKELNRILTELNTLPDTTASIACLTAFSRLQATFCSVHSLISLGYYFESFALIRLVLEQLAYVYTASMVEDGKGSFQSPTKSISQLAKFHTQAGKLYGILSKKTHIDKSEVHKYIKIEDGKVYTLHNSIEFSLGASIYLLAVLDIQYCVFEFCFRQQLKDFKCITPNEITCEIMDNRSTKILEEYSRKIEISLKET
;
A
#
# COMPACT_ATOMS: atom_id res chain seq x y z
N MET A 1 -20.16 16.14 -17.06
CA MET A 1 -20.22 14.79 -16.47
C MET A 1 -19.38 14.83 -15.21
N ASN A 2 -20.00 14.79 -14.02
CA ASN A 2 -19.27 14.79 -12.76
C ASN A 2 -18.82 13.34 -12.51
N ILE A 3 -17.51 13.06 -12.57
CA ILE A 3 -16.99 11.72 -12.28
C ILE A 3 -16.98 11.57 -10.76
N GLY A 4 -18.17 11.41 -10.18
CA GLY A 4 -18.31 11.17 -8.75
C GLY A 4 -17.77 9.78 -8.40
N SER A 5 -16.84 9.73 -7.45
CA SER A 5 -16.42 8.47 -6.83
C SER A 5 -17.50 7.99 -5.87
N LEU A 6 -18.29 6.99 -6.29
CA LEU A 6 -19.15 6.21 -5.40
C LEU A 6 -18.30 5.15 -4.69
N TYR A 7 -17.56 5.56 -3.65
CA TYR A 7 -16.88 4.60 -2.77
C TYR A 7 -17.75 4.34 -1.53
N SER A 8 -18.39 3.17 -1.48
CA SER A 8 -19.20 2.70 -0.35
C SER A 8 -18.65 1.43 0.31
N GLY A 9 -17.36 1.13 0.11
CA GLY A 9 -16.71 -0.08 0.62
C GLY A 9 -16.18 0.07 2.06
N ILE A 10 -16.18 -1.02 2.80
CA ILE A 10 -15.42 -1.16 4.07
C ILE A 10 -13.93 -1.13 3.72
N ASP A 11 -13.16 -0.26 4.38
CA ASP A 11 -11.70 -0.26 4.24
C ASP A 11 -11.10 -1.40 5.07
N ILE A 12 -10.80 -2.51 4.40
CA ILE A 12 -10.20 -3.71 5.02
C ILE A 12 -8.81 -3.40 5.60
N SER A 13 -8.14 -2.33 5.18
CA SER A 13 -6.86 -1.93 5.76
C SER A 13 -6.96 -1.41 7.20
N GLU A 14 -8.16 -1.00 7.63
CA GLU A 14 -8.48 -0.62 9.02
C GLU A 14 -8.90 -1.82 9.87
N MET A 15 -8.79 -3.02 9.32
CA MET A 15 -9.11 -4.25 10.01
C MET A 15 -7.84 -5.01 10.38
N LYS A 16 -7.88 -5.74 11.49
CA LYS A 16 -6.90 -6.75 11.89
C LYS A 16 -7.55 -8.13 11.85
N ILE A 17 -6.73 -9.16 11.60
CA ILE A 17 -7.18 -10.54 11.69
C ILE A 17 -6.83 -11.11 13.06
N ILE A 18 -7.84 -11.60 13.77
CA ILE A 18 -7.64 -12.41 14.97
C ILE A 18 -7.69 -13.87 14.54
N ARG A 19 -6.59 -14.60 14.75
CA ARG A 19 -6.50 -16.05 14.53
C ARG A 19 -6.41 -16.78 15.86
N ILE A 20 -7.28 -17.75 16.03
CA ILE A 20 -7.18 -18.75 17.09
C ILE A 20 -6.83 -20.07 16.39
N GLY A 21 -5.90 -20.85 16.96
CA GLY A 21 -5.36 -22.05 16.31
C GLY A 21 -6.39 -23.10 15.85
N PHE A 22 -7.64 -23.00 16.34
CA PHE A 22 -8.76 -23.85 15.97
C PHE A 22 -10.02 -22.99 15.72
N GLY A 23 -10.21 -22.48 14.49
CA GLY A 23 -11.43 -21.76 14.11
C GLY A 23 -11.30 -20.85 12.88
N THR A 24 -12.45 -20.35 12.41
CA THR A 24 -12.53 -19.32 11.34
C THR A 24 -11.95 -18.00 11.84
N PRO A 25 -10.97 -17.39 11.16
CA PRO A 25 -10.41 -16.11 11.60
C PRO A 25 -11.48 -15.00 11.64
N PHE A 26 -11.38 -14.10 12.60
CA PHE A 26 -12.19 -12.88 12.61
C PHE A 26 -11.47 -11.75 11.91
N LEU A 27 -12.20 -10.99 11.10
CA LEU A 27 -11.78 -9.68 10.61
C LEU A 27 -12.47 -8.64 11.49
N VAL A 28 -11.71 -7.86 12.25
CA VAL A 28 -12.23 -6.88 13.21
C VAL A 28 -11.55 -5.53 13.02
N PRO A 29 -12.18 -4.43 13.46
CA PRO A 29 -11.52 -3.13 13.46
C PRO A 29 -10.18 -3.15 14.23
N LYS A 30 -9.18 -2.41 13.74
CA LYS A 30 -7.86 -2.31 14.39
C LYS A 30 -7.95 -1.70 15.79
N ASP A 31 -8.89 -0.77 16.00
CA ASP A 31 -9.16 -0.09 17.26
C ASP A 31 -9.93 -0.94 18.28
N LEU A 32 -10.29 -2.19 17.92
CA LEU A 32 -10.89 -3.13 18.85
C LEU A 32 -10.00 -3.31 20.08
N THR A 33 -10.57 -3.04 21.26
CA THR A 33 -9.87 -3.07 22.54
C THR A 33 -9.38 -4.48 22.88
N ILE A 34 -8.38 -4.58 23.77
CA ILE A 34 -7.88 -5.87 24.26
C ILE A 34 -9.01 -6.68 24.91
N GLU A 35 -9.90 -6.01 25.66
CA GLU A 35 -11.04 -6.65 26.31
C GLU A 35 -12.03 -7.21 25.28
N GLU A 36 -12.46 -6.41 24.30
CA GLU A 36 -13.37 -6.87 23.24
C GLU A 36 -12.77 -8.04 22.45
N GLU A 37 -11.46 -7.99 22.15
CA GLU A 37 -10.76 -9.08 21.49
C GLU A 37 -10.76 -10.36 22.34
N LYS A 38 -10.54 -10.24 23.66
CA LYS A 38 -10.62 -11.35 24.61
C LYS A 38 -12.00 -12.00 24.59
N TYR A 39 -13.08 -11.22 24.55
CA TYR A 39 -14.45 -11.73 24.46
C TYR A 39 -14.76 -12.41 23.13
N LEU A 40 -14.27 -11.88 22.00
CA LEU A 40 -14.40 -12.54 20.70
C LEU A 40 -13.69 -13.90 20.67
N ILE A 41 -12.47 -13.95 21.22
CA ILE A 41 -11.69 -15.19 21.33
C ILE A 41 -12.40 -16.20 22.22
N ALA A 42 -12.88 -15.77 23.40
CA ALA A 42 -13.62 -16.63 24.32
C ALA A 42 -14.89 -17.20 23.68
N SER A 43 -15.62 -16.38 22.92
CA SER A 43 -16.83 -16.79 22.21
C SER A 43 -16.54 -17.86 21.16
N GLN A 44 -15.46 -17.69 20.39
CA GLN A 44 -15.05 -18.68 19.40
C GLN A 44 -14.59 -19.99 20.02
N LEU A 45 -13.76 -19.94 21.06
CA LEU A 45 -13.35 -21.13 21.81
C LEU A 45 -14.54 -21.86 22.43
N THR A 46 -15.56 -21.10 22.87
CA THR A 46 -16.79 -21.67 23.41
C THR A 46 -17.51 -22.51 22.35
N ILE A 47 -17.69 -21.95 21.16
CA ILE A 47 -18.33 -22.64 20.03
C ILE A 47 -17.47 -23.83 19.55
N ALA A 48 -16.18 -23.61 19.33
CA ALA A 48 -15.27 -24.58 18.73
C ALA A 48 -15.12 -25.85 19.58
N PHE A 49 -15.12 -25.71 20.90
CA PHE A 49 -14.98 -26.84 21.83
C PHE A 49 -16.31 -27.30 22.44
N GLY A 50 -17.45 -26.74 22.00
CA GLY A 50 -18.78 -27.11 22.52
C GLY A 50 -18.99 -26.77 23.99
N ASN A 51 -18.31 -25.75 24.50
CA ASN A 51 -18.50 -25.27 25.87
C ASN A 51 -19.85 -24.52 25.98
N LYS A 52 -20.43 -24.52 27.18
CA LYS A 52 -21.74 -23.88 27.44
C LYS A 52 -21.64 -22.45 27.97
N SER A 53 -20.44 -21.98 28.34
CA SER A 53 -20.24 -20.71 29.01
C SER A 53 -18.94 -20.04 28.56
N VAL A 54 -19.07 -18.82 28.05
CA VAL A 54 -17.96 -17.93 27.71
C VAL A 54 -17.17 -17.53 28.95
N ASP A 55 -17.87 -17.26 30.07
CA ASP A 55 -17.25 -16.87 31.35
C ASP A 55 -16.26 -17.92 31.87
N ASN A 56 -16.57 -19.21 31.65
CA ASN A 56 -15.67 -20.28 32.05
C ASN A 56 -14.36 -20.25 31.24
N ILE A 57 -14.43 -19.98 29.94
CA ILE A 57 -13.25 -19.82 29.08
C ILE A 57 -12.44 -18.59 29.47
N LEU A 58 -13.11 -17.47 29.73
CA LEU A 58 -12.46 -16.23 30.18
C LEU A 58 -11.63 -16.45 31.45
N LYS A 59 -12.17 -17.20 32.42
CA LYS A 59 -11.50 -17.47 33.70
C LYS A 59 -10.42 -18.54 33.63
N LYS A 60 -10.61 -19.55 32.79
CA LYS A 60 -9.72 -20.72 32.76
C LYS A 60 -8.61 -20.60 31.73
N ASP A 61 -8.97 -20.23 30.50
CA ASP A 61 -8.08 -20.32 29.34
C ASP A 61 -7.54 -18.94 28.92
N LEU A 62 -8.19 -17.84 29.34
CA LEU A 62 -7.80 -16.46 28.98
C LEU A 62 -7.54 -15.55 30.20
N ALA A 63 -7.27 -16.13 31.38
CA ALA A 63 -7.06 -15.36 32.61
C ALA A 63 -5.95 -14.30 32.49
N ASP A 64 -4.82 -14.68 31.88
CA ASP A 64 -3.63 -13.83 31.71
C ASP A 64 -3.54 -13.19 30.30
N PHE A 65 -4.64 -13.18 29.54
CA PHE A 65 -4.64 -12.73 28.14
C PHE A 65 -4.15 -11.29 27.98
N GLU A 66 -4.69 -10.36 28.77
CA GLU A 66 -4.32 -8.94 28.73
C GLU A 66 -2.82 -8.74 29.01
N LYS A 67 -2.32 -9.35 30.08
CA LYS A 67 -0.90 -9.27 30.47
C LYS A 67 0.02 -9.82 29.38
N THR A 68 -0.32 -10.97 28.81
CA THR A 68 0.47 -11.61 27.75
C THR A 68 0.48 -10.77 26.48
N LYS A 69 -0.65 -10.15 26.15
CA LYS A 69 -0.78 -9.34 24.95
C LYS A 69 -0.02 -8.03 25.03
N THR A 70 -0.11 -7.31 26.15
CA THR A 70 0.64 -6.07 26.36
C THR A 70 2.16 -6.28 26.31
N LEU A 71 2.65 -7.46 26.72
CA LEU A 71 4.07 -7.84 26.59
C LEU A 71 4.49 -8.05 25.12
N ASN A 72 3.57 -8.48 24.26
CA ASN A 72 3.82 -8.74 22.84
C ASN A 72 3.61 -7.52 21.93
N GLU A 73 2.86 -6.49 22.37
CA GLU A 73 2.60 -5.24 21.61
C GLU A 73 3.84 -4.35 21.41
N SER A 74 5.02 -4.75 21.90
CA SER A 74 6.29 -4.02 21.71
C SER A 74 7.04 -4.39 20.42
N ASN A 75 6.37 -4.89 19.38
CA ASN A 75 7.04 -5.20 18.12
C ASN A 75 7.32 -3.92 17.32
N GLU A 76 8.57 -3.44 17.36
CA GLU A 76 9.02 -2.25 16.63
C GLU A 76 8.72 -2.33 15.12
N LYS A 77 8.83 -3.53 14.51
CA LYS A 77 8.56 -3.75 13.08
C LYS A 77 7.09 -3.51 12.73
N GLU A 78 6.17 -3.91 13.60
CA GLU A 78 4.72 -3.64 13.42
C GLU A 78 4.43 -2.14 13.51
N LYS A 79 5.05 -1.44 14.47
CA LYS A 79 4.91 0.02 14.58
C LYS A 79 5.43 0.76 13.34
N LEU A 80 6.56 0.31 12.79
CA LEU A 80 7.10 0.84 11.53
C LEU A 80 6.18 0.54 10.34
N LEU A 81 5.58 -0.65 10.31
CA LEU A 81 4.63 -1.02 9.26
C LEU A 81 3.37 -0.14 9.31
N ASP A 82 2.76 0.00 10.49
CA ASP A 82 1.57 0.81 10.69
C ASP A 82 1.85 2.28 10.37
N GLY A 83 3.00 2.82 10.79
CA GLY A 83 3.37 4.20 10.45
C GLY A 83 3.62 4.42 8.95
N ALA A 84 4.17 3.44 8.23
CA ALA A 84 4.31 3.51 6.76
C ALA A 84 2.93 3.53 6.06
N LEU A 85 2.00 2.69 6.53
CA LEU A 85 0.65 2.64 6.00
C LEU A 85 -0.12 3.92 6.29
N GLU A 86 -0.02 4.45 7.52
CA GLU A 86 -0.67 5.71 7.90
C GLU A 86 -0.13 6.88 7.10
N LEU A 87 1.19 6.98 6.97
CA LEU A 87 1.82 8.00 6.13
C LEU A 87 1.31 7.91 4.69
N SER A 88 1.20 6.70 4.13
CA SER A 88 0.64 6.49 2.80
C SER A 88 -0.82 6.94 2.68
N LYS A 89 -1.67 6.64 3.67
CA LYS A 89 -3.08 7.05 3.70
C LYS A 89 -3.24 8.56 3.76
N VAL A 90 -2.46 9.24 4.59
CA VAL A 90 -2.44 10.71 4.67
C VAL A 90 -2.13 11.33 3.32
N GLN A 91 -1.10 10.82 2.63
CA GLN A 91 -0.73 11.30 1.29
C GLN A 91 -1.84 11.02 0.25
N GLN A 92 -2.44 9.82 0.25
CA GLN A 92 -3.56 9.51 -0.65
C GLN A 92 -4.77 10.41 -0.41
N LYS A 93 -5.12 10.67 0.86
CA LYS A 93 -6.23 11.54 1.22
C LYS A 93 -6.00 12.97 0.72
N GLU A 94 -4.78 13.47 0.81
CA GLU A 94 -4.42 14.78 0.27
C GLU A 94 -4.57 14.82 -1.26
N LEU A 95 -3.99 13.87 -1.99
CA LEU A 95 -4.12 13.81 -3.46
C LEU A 95 -5.57 13.71 -3.90
N ASN A 96 -6.37 12.87 -3.23
CA ASN A 96 -7.80 12.70 -3.56
C ASN A 96 -8.59 13.98 -3.29
N ARG A 97 -8.25 14.74 -2.24
CA ARG A 97 -8.84 16.05 -1.99
C ARG A 97 -8.54 17.01 -3.14
N ILE A 98 -7.27 17.11 -3.55
CA ILE A 98 -6.86 17.97 -4.67
C ILE A 98 -7.55 17.52 -5.96
N LEU A 99 -7.57 16.22 -6.27
CA LEU A 99 -8.23 15.65 -7.44
C LEU A 99 -9.73 15.98 -7.49
N THR A 100 -10.42 15.97 -6.34
CA THR A 100 -11.84 16.34 -6.24
C THR A 100 -12.06 17.84 -6.44
N GLU A 101 -11.10 18.66 -6.04
CA GLU A 101 -11.13 20.13 -6.18
C GLU A 101 -10.79 20.61 -7.60
N LEU A 102 -10.21 19.75 -8.45
CA LEU A 102 -10.02 20.01 -9.88
C LEU A 102 -11.40 20.08 -10.56
N ASN A 103 -12.06 21.23 -10.42
CA ASN A 103 -13.44 21.55 -10.85
C ASN A 103 -13.60 21.69 -12.38
N THR A 104 -12.70 21.13 -13.17
CA THR A 104 -12.73 21.24 -14.63
C THR A 104 -13.28 19.98 -15.23
N LEU A 105 -14.33 20.12 -16.06
CA LEU A 105 -14.74 19.04 -16.94
C LEU A 105 -13.54 18.71 -17.84
N PRO A 106 -13.07 17.45 -17.84
CA PRO A 106 -12.01 17.07 -18.76
C PRO A 106 -12.52 17.28 -20.20
N ASP A 107 -11.78 18.10 -20.93
CA ASP A 107 -12.06 18.55 -22.29
C ASP A 107 -11.26 17.77 -23.33
N THR A 108 -10.23 17.02 -22.88
CA THR A 108 -9.30 16.27 -23.71
C THR A 108 -9.35 14.78 -23.38
N THR A 109 -9.03 13.92 -24.36
CA THR A 109 -9.01 12.46 -24.09
C THR A 109 -7.89 12.11 -23.09
N ALA A 110 -6.81 12.89 -23.11
CA ALA A 110 -5.71 12.78 -22.15
C ALA A 110 -6.13 13.14 -20.72
N SER A 111 -6.89 14.23 -20.52
CA SER A 111 -7.35 14.63 -19.18
C SER A 111 -8.36 13.64 -18.60
N ILE A 112 -9.25 13.07 -19.44
CA ILE A 112 -10.15 11.97 -19.04
C ILE A 112 -9.34 10.75 -18.57
N ALA A 113 -8.31 10.36 -19.33
CA ALA A 113 -7.47 9.21 -19.01
C ALA A 113 -6.72 9.42 -17.67
N CYS A 114 -6.13 10.60 -17.47
CA CYS A 114 -5.46 10.97 -16.23
C CYS A 114 -6.41 10.94 -15.03
N LEU A 115 -7.54 11.65 -15.09
CA LEU A 115 -8.52 11.68 -14.01
C LEU A 115 -9.01 10.28 -13.65
N THR A 116 -9.41 9.49 -14.66
CA THR A 116 -9.92 8.12 -14.46
C THR A 116 -8.89 7.23 -13.78
N ALA A 117 -7.64 7.28 -14.23
CA ALA A 117 -6.57 6.48 -13.65
C ALA A 117 -6.25 6.89 -12.21
N PHE A 118 -6.12 8.19 -11.92
CA PHE A 118 -5.88 8.66 -10.55
C PHE A 118 -7.05 8.34 -9.61
N SER A 119 -8.30 8.51 -10.04
CA SER A 119 -9.47 8.12 -9.23
C SER A 119 -9.49 6.61 -8.96
N ARG A 120 -9.13 5.78 -9.94
CA ARG A 120 -9.08 4.31 -9.77
C ARG A 120 -7.90 3.85 -8.90
N LEU A 121 -6.80 4.59 -8.86
CA LEU A 121 -5.65 4.27 -8.02
C LEU A 121 -6.04 4.25 -6.53
N GLN A 122 -7.03 5.04 -6.08
CA GLN A 122 -7.52 5.01 -4.70
C GLN A 122 -7.89 3.58 -4.25
N ALA A 123 -8.71 2.88 -5.03
CA ALA A 123 -9.11 1.49 -4.71
C ALA A 123 -7.91 0.52 -4.76
N THR A 124 -6.92 0.81 -5.62
CA THR A 124 -5.69 0.00 -5.70
C THR A 124 -4.84 0.19 -4.45
N PHE A 125 -4.70 1.42 -3.94
CA PHE A 125 -3.99 1.69 -2.70
C PHE A 125 -4.68 1.06 -1.48
N CYS A 126 -6.00 1.13 -1.37
CA CYS A 126 -6.74 0.41 -0.32
C CYS A 126 -6.42 -1.09 -0.35
N SER A 127 -6.39 -1.69 -1.55
CA SER A 127 -6.04 -3.11 -1.72
C SER A 127 -4.59 -3.40 -1.31
N VAL A 128 -3.64 -2.53 -1.69
CA VAL A 128 -2.24 -2.65 -1.28
C VAL A 128 -2.10 -2.56 0.23
N HIS A 129 -2.77 -1.60 0.88
CA HIS A 129 -2.74 -1.42 2.33
C HIS A 129 -3.26 -2.66 3.06
N SER A 130 -4.38 -3.23 2.59
CA SER A 130 -4.92 -4.48 3.15
C SER A 130 -3.97 -5.66 2.97
N LEU A 131 -3.36 -5.83 1.79
CA LEU A 131 -2.42 -6.93 1.57
C LEU A 131 -1.17 -6.79 2.46
N ILE A 132 -0.63 -5.58 2.57
CA ILE A 132 0.52 -5.30 3.43
C ILE A 132 0.18 -5.58 4.89
N SER A 133 -0.96 -5.06 5.40
CA SER A 133 -1.37 -5.24 6.80
C SER A 133 -1.62 -6.70 7.17
N LEU A 134 -2.05 -7.52 6.20
CA LEU A 134 -2.29 -8.95 6.38
C LEU A 134 -1.07 -9.84 6.12
N GLY A 135 0.07 -9.26 5.77
CA GLY A 135 1.31 -9.98 5.51
C GLY A 135 1.41 -10.59 4.10
N TYR A 136 0.52 -10.27 3.16
CA TYR A 136 0.51 -10.80 1.78
C TYR A 136 1.46 -10.02 0.86
N TYR A 137 2.75 -10.06 1.20
CA TYR A 137 3.79 -9.24 0.59
C TYR A 137 3.99 -9.51 -0.91
N PHE A 138 3.80 -10.75 -1.38
CA PHE A 138 3.96 -11.10 -2.79
C PHE A 138 2.92 -10.39 -3.65
N GLU A 139 1.65 -10.48 -3.25
CA GLU A 139 0.54 -9.80 -3.89
C GLU A 139 0.68 -8.28 -3.75
N SER A 140 1.20 -7.78 -2.62
CA SER A 140 1.53 -6.36 -2.46
C SER A 140 2.53 -5.88 -3.52
N PHE A 141 3.60 -6.63 -3.80
CA PHE A 141 4.56 -6.26 -4.86
C PHE A 141 3.90 -6.20 -6.24
N ALA A 142 2.97 -7.11 -6.53
CA ALA A 142 2.23 -7.13 -7.79
C ALA A 142 1.36 -5.89 -7.96
N LEU A 143 0.63 -5.50 -6.91
CA LEU A 143 -0.19 -4.30 -6.97
C LEU A 143 0.64 -3.01 -6.96
N ILE A 144 1.74 -2.93 -6.20
CA ILE A 144 2.64 -1.77 -6.23
C ILE A 144 3.25 -1.59 -7.64
N ARG A 145 3.62 -2.69 -8.31
CA ARG A 145 4.06 -2.68 -9.71
C ARG A 145 2.96 -2.14 -10.63
N LEU A 146 1.73 -2.62 -10.47
CA LEU A 146 0.59 -2.16 -11.25
C LEU A 146 0.38 -0.65 -11.08
N VAL A 147 0.48 -0.12 -9.86
CA VAL A 147 0.39 1.33 -9.61
C VAL A 147 1.46 2.07 -10.41
N LEU A 148 2.73 1.64 -10.34
CA LEU A 148 3.83 2.27 -11.08
C LEU A 148 3.60 2.24 -12.61
N GLU A 149 3.07 1.13 -13.15
CA GLU A 149 2.71 1.02 -14.56
C GLU A 149 1.58 1.99 -14.94
N GLN A 150 0.57 2.15 -14.08
CA GLN A 150 -0.50 3.14 -14.29
C GLN A 150 0.04 4.58 -14.24
N LEU A 151 0.95 4.89 -13.32
CA LEU A 151 1.61 6.21 -13.26
C LEU A 151 2.41 6.51 -14.53
N ALA A 152 3.14 5.51 -15.03
CA ALA A 152 3.87 5.66 -16.29
C ALA A 152 2.92 5.88 -17.48
N TYR A 153 1.83 5.12 -17.52
CA TYR A 153 0.78 5.29 -18.52
C TYR A 153 0.22 6.72 -18.52
N VAL A 154 -0.27 7.22 -17.39
CA VAL A 154 -0.85 8.57 -17.32
C VAL A 154 0.16 9.67 -17.63
N TYR A 155 1.41 9.50 -17.19
CA TYR A 155 2.50 10.42 -17.55
C TYR A 155 2.62 10.55 -19.06
N THR A 156 2.70 9.44 -19.78
CA THR A 156 2.77 9.47 -21.26
C THR A 156 1.47 9.92 -21.92
N ALA A 157 0.30 9.56 -21.37
CA ALA A 157 -0.99 9.97 -21.90
C ALA A 157 -1.18 11.49 -21.81
N SER A 158 -0.70 12.12 -20.74
CA SER A 158 -0.76 13.57 -20.53
C SER A 158 0.05 14.40 -21.54
N MET A 159 0.90 13.74 -22.34
CA MET A 159 1.73 14.37 -23.37
C MET A 159 1.13 14.25 -24.77
N VAL A 160 0.05 13.48 -24.94
CA VAL A 160 -0.59 13.26 -26.24
C VAL A 160 -1.47 14.45 -26.58
N GLU A 161 -1.23 15.09 -27.72
CA GLU A 161 -2.13 16.12 -28.26
C GLU A 161 -3.47 15.51 -28.71
N ASP A 162 -4.57 16.19 -28.44
CA ASP A 162 -5.90 15.72 -28.84
C ASP A 162 -5.99 15.47 -30.35
N GLY A 163 -6.52 14.30 -30.72
CA GLY A 163 -6.65 13.88 -32.11
C GLY A 163 -5.33 13.55 -32.81
N LYS A 164 -4.18 13.65 -32.14
CA LYS A 164 -2.85 13.39 -32.69
C LYS A 164 -2.04 12.46 -31.80
N GLY A 165 -2.41 11.18 -31.80
CA GLY A 165 -1.60 10.12 -31.20
C GLY A 165 -2.42 8.96 -30.67
N SER A 166 -1.73 7.88 -30.34
CA SER A 166 -2.28 6.72 -29.64
C SER A 166 -1.64 6.60 -28.27
N PHE A 167 -2.41 6.24 -27.25
CA PHE A 167 -1.84 5.94 -25.95
C PHE A 167 -0.88 4.75 -26.01
N GLN A 168 0.28 4.89 -25.40
CA GLN A 168 1.23 3.80 -25.26
C GLN A 168 0.73 2.80 -24.23
N SER A 169 1.09 1.52 -24.39
CA SER A 169 0.83 0.51 -23.36
C SER A 169 1.61 0.84 -22.07
N PRO A 170 1.03 0.64 -20.88
CA PRO A 170 1.65 0.99 -19.60
C PRO A 170 3.10 0.53 -19.41
N THR A 171 3.42 -0.70 -19.85
CA THR A 171 4.77 -1.28 -19.74
C THR A 171 5.81 -0.57 -20.61
N LYS A 172 5.42 -0.05 -21.78
CA LYS A 172 6.31 0.74 -22.66
C LYS A 172 6.55 2.15 -22.11
N SER A 173 5.56 2.68 -21.37
CA SER A 173 5.61 4.02 -20.78
C SER A 173 6.63 4.14 -19.64
N ILE A 174 7.02 3.03 -18.98
CA ILE A 174 8.02 3.04 -17.89
C ILE A 174 9.34 3.69 -18.35
N SER A 175 9.75 3.43 -19.59
CA SER A 175 10.98 3.99 -20.15
C SER A 175 10.94 5.51 -20.26
N GLN A 176 9.77 6.10 -20.51
CA GLN A 176 9.57 7.55 -20.57
C GLN A 176 9.49 8.12 -19.16
N LEU A 177 8.75 7.47 -18.26
CA LEU A 177 8.69 7.89 -16.86
C LEU A 177 10.08 7.90 -16.22
N ALA A 178 10.95 6.94 -16.54
CA ALA A 178 12.32 6.87 -16.04
C ALA A 178 13.21 8.05 -16.48
N LYS A 179 12.87 8.74 -17.57
CA LYS A 179 13.58 9.96 -18.00
C LYS A 179 13.21 11.16 -17.14
N PHE A 180 11.97 11.19 -16.64
CA PHE A 180 11.47 12.24 -15.75
C PHE A 180 11.81 11.97 -14.29
N HIS A 181 11.56 10.74 -13.83
CA HIS A 181 11.86 10.30 -12.47
C HIS A 181 12.82 9.11 -12.53
N THR A 182 14.12 9.36 -12.36
CA THR A 182 15.20 8.37 -12.57
C THR A 182 15.04 7.10 -11.72
N GLN A 183 14.41 7.19 -10.54
CA GLN A 183 14.14 6.02 -9.71
C GLN A 183 13.09 5.07 -10.29
N ALA A 184 12.19 5.53 -11.17
CA ALA A 184 11.07 4.72 -11.67
C ALA A 184 11.53 3.47 -12.41
N GLY A 185 12.57 3.57 -13.24
CA GLY A 185 13.13 2.42 -13.97
C GLY A 185 13.77 1.38 -13.04
N LYS A 186 14.51 1.84 -12.02
CA LYS A 186 15.12 0.97 -11.00
C LYS A 186 14.04 0.25 -10.19
N LEU A 187 13.05 1.00 -9.74
CA LEU A 187 11.92 0.51 -8.96
C LEU A 187 11.13 -0.53 -9.75
N TYR A 188 10.85 -0.27 -11.03
CA TYR A 188 10.19 -1.22 -11.92
C TYR A 188 10.94 -2.55 -12.01
N GLY A 189 12.26 -2.49 -12.22
CA GLY A 189 13.10 -3.69 -12.30
C GLY A 189 13.07 -4.51 -11.00
N ILE A 190 13.07 -3.86 -9.84
CA ILE A 190 12.99 -4.53 -8.53
C ILE A 190 11.61 -5.19 -8.35
N LEU A 191 10.54 -4.43 -8.59
CA LEU A 191 9.16 -4.93 -8.45
C LEU A 191 8.88 -6.08 -9.43
N SER A 192 9.39 -5.99 -10.66
CA SER A 192 9.25 -7.08 -11.63
C SER A 192 9.95 -8.36 -11.17
N LYS A 193 11.11 -8.29 -10.52
CA LYS A 193 11.77 -9.48 -9.96
C LYS A 193 10.97 -10.08 -8.80
N LYS A 194 10.44 -9.23 -7.92
CA LYS A 194 9.69 -9.65 -6.72
C LYS A 194 8.30 -10.22 -7.02
N THR A 195 7.78 -10.04 -8.23
CA THR A 195 6.46 -10.53 -8.67
C THR A 195 6.52 -11.88 -9.37
N HIS A 196 7.71 -12.46 -9.52
CA HIS A 196 7.91 -13.79 -10.08
C HIS A 196 8.69 -14.63 -9.08
N ILE A 197 8.15 -15.81 -8.73
CA ILE A 197 8.91 -16.78 -7.92
C ILE A 197 9.92 -17.43 -8.86
N ASP A 198 11.15 -16.95 -8.81
CA ASP A 198 12.30 -17.56 -9.49
C ASP A 198 13.22 -18.26 -8.48
N LYS A 199 14.27 -18.90 -8.98
CA LYS A 199 15.25 -19.62 -8.13
C LYS A 199 15.92 -18.70 -7.10
N SER A 200 16.07 -17.41 -7.40
CA SER A 200 16.66 -16.45 -6.47
C SER A 200 15.68 -16.01 -5.38
N GLU A 201 14.38 -16.14 -5.58
CA GLU A 201 13.37 -15.72 -4.60
C GLU A 201 12.73 -16.89 -3.83
N VAL A 202 12.75 -18.12 -4.36
CA VAL A 202 12.05 -19.29 -3.79
C VAL A 202 12.41 -19.57 -2.33
N HIS A 203 13.66 -19.32 -1.94
CA HIS A 203 14.13 -19.55 -0.56
C HIS A 203 13.43 -18.68 0.48
N LYS A 204 12.88 -17.52 0.08
CA LYS A 204 12.13 -16.63 0.99
C LYS A 204 10.74 -17.16 1.33
N TYR A 205 10.21 -18.06 0.50
CA TYR A 205 8.89 -18.65 0.67
C TYR A 205 8.94 -20.02 1.32
N ILE A 206 10.13 -20.54 1.63
CA ILE A 206 10.31 -21.88 2.17
C ILE A 206 10.89 -21.80 3.58
N LYS A 207 10.28 -22.51 4.51
CA LYS A 207 10.81 -22.75 5.85
C LYS A 207 11.04 -24.25 6.03
N ILE A 208 12.22 -24.64 6.50
CA ILE A 208 12.54 -26.04 6.79
C ILE A 208 12.62 -26.19 8.30
N GLU A 209 11.69 -26.96 8.88
CA GLU A 209 11.64 -27.27 10.32
C GLU A 209 11.37 -28.75 10.50
N ASP A 210 12.10 -29.41 11.41
CA ASP A 210 11.97 -30.84 11.72
C ASP A 210 11.98 -31.77 10.50
N GLY A 211 12.84 -31.44 9.51
CA GLY A 211 12.96 -32.20 8.26
C GLY A 211 11.75 -32.07 7.31
N LYS A 212 10.80 -31.17 7.61
CA LYS A 212 9.64 -30.86 6.77
C LYS A 212 9.80 -29.50 6.09
N VAL A 213 9.25 -29.40 4.89
CA VAL A 213 9.25 -28.19 4.07
C VAL A 213 7.89 -27.52 4.19
N TYR A 214 7.87 -26.27 4.64
CA TYR A 214 6.69 -25.43 4.77
C TYR A 214 6.75 -24.29 3.77
N THR A 215 5.60 -23.89 3.24
CA THR A 215 5.47 -22.69 2.41
C THR A 215 4.99 -21.53 3.27
N LEU A 216 5.73 -20.42 3.24
CA LEU A 216 5.35 -19.19 3.90
C LEU A 216 4.34 -18.43 3.03
N HIS A 217 3.08 -18.44 3.45
CA HIS A 217 2.00 -17.76 2.72
C HIS A 217 1.94 -16.25 3.01
N ASN A 218 2.36 -15.83 4.20
CA ASN A 218 2.36 -14.43 4.61
C ASN A 218 3.49 -14.14 5.61
N SER A 219 3.92 -12.88 5.67
CA SER A 219 4.93 -12.41 6.63
C SER A 219 4.83 -10.91 6.81
N ILE A 220 4.65 -10.47 8.06
CA ILE A 220 4.66 -9.04 8.43
C ILE A 220 6.03 -8.42 8.15
N GLU A 221 7.11 -9.15 8.38
CA GLU A 221 8.48 -8.69 8.12
C GLU A 221 8.73 -8.45 6.62
N PHE A 222 8.28 -9.36 5.75
CA PHE A 222 8.39 -9.13 4.31
C PHE A 222 7.42 -8.07 3.81
N SER A 223 6.24 -7.92 4.42
CA SER A 223 5.33 -6.81 4.15
C SER A 223 5.90 -5.45 4.56
N LEU A 224 6.70 -5.40 5.63
CA LEU A 224 7.48 -4.22 5.99
C LEU A 224 8.51 -3.88 4.92
N GLY A 225 9.14 -4.88 4.30
CA GLY A 225 9.94 -4.66 3.09
C GLY A 225 9.12 -4.12 1.90
N ALA A 226 7.88 -4.58 1.73
CA ALA A 226 6.99 -4.09 0.66
C ALA A 226 6.58 -2.63 0.85
N SER A 227 6.41 -2.16 2.09
CA SER A 227 6.00 -0.78 2.37
C SER A 227 7.04 0.26 1.93
N ILE A 228 8.33 -0.08 1.93
CA ILE A 228 9.40 0.79 1.35
C ILE A 228 9.08 1.12 -0.12
N TYR A 229 8.71 0.12 -0.90
CA TYR A 229 8.42 0.32 -2.33
C TYR A 229 7.08 1.02 -2.55
N LEU A 230 6.10 0.81 -1.67
CA LEU A 230 4.87 1.60 -1.66
C LEU A 230 5.20 3.08 -1.46
N LEU A 231 6.01 3.42 -0.46
CA LEU A 231 6.42 4.81 -0.17
C LEU A 231 7.18 5.43 -1.35
N ALA A 232 8.05 4.68 -2.02
CA ALA A 232 8.73 5.15 -3.23
C ALA A 232 7.78 5.40 -4.41
N VAL A 233 6.77 4.55 -4.61
CA VAL A 233 5.75 4.76 -5.66
C VAL A 233 4.88 5.98 -5.37
N LEU A 234 4.57 6.26 -4.10
CA LEU A 234 3.82 7.46 -3.70
C LEU A 234 4.57 8.76 -4.04
N ASP A 235 5.88 8.79 -3.82
CA ASP A 235 6.71 9.93 -4.22
C ASP A 235 6.63 10.20 -5.73
N ILE A 236 6.74 9.13 -6.53
CA ILE A 236 6.57 9.19 -7.98
C ILE A 236 5.15 9.65 -8.34
N GLN A 237 4.12 9.18 -7.63
CA GLN A 237 2.73 9.55 -7.87
C GLN A 237 2.53 11.06 -7.74
N TYR A 238 3.08 11.69 -6.71
CA TYR A 238 2.97 13.14 -6.55
C TYR A 238 3.65 13.89 -7.69
N CYS A 239 4.86 13.49 -8.08
CA CYS A 239 5.57 14.11 -9.19
C CYS A 239 4.78 13.98 -10.51
N VAL A 240 4.22 12.80 -10.78
CA VAL A 240 3.41 12.55 -11.97
C VAL A 240 2.08 13.29 -11.92
N PHE A 241 1.43 13.35 -10.75
CA PHE A 241 0.19 14.08 -10.56
C PHE A 241 0.37 15.56 -10.86
N GLU A 242 1.38 16.18 -10.26
CA GLU A 242 1.71 17.58 -10.50
C GLU A 242 2.04 17.84 -11.97
N PHE A 243 2.77 16.92 -12.61
CA PHE A 243 3.06 17.02 -14.03
C PHE A 243 1.79 16.98 -14.89
N CYS A 244 0.92 15.99 -14.66
CA CYS A 244 -0.30 15.78 -15.45
C CYS A 244 -1.28 16.95 -15.31
N PHE A 245 -1.37 17.56 -14.14
CA PHE A 245 -2.31 18.64 -13.84
C PHE A 245 -1.66 20.03 -13.75
N ARG A 246 -0.42 20.19 -14.22
CA ARG A 246 0.37 21.45 -14.11
C ARG A 246 -0.32 22.71 -14.61
N GLN A 247 -1.21 22.60 -15.60
CA GLN A 247 -1.96 23.75 -16.12
C GLN A 247 -3.13 24.17 -15.22
N GLN A 248 -3.54 23.31 -14.29
CA GLN A 248 -4.69 23.48 -13.41
C GLN A 248 -4.27 23.74 -11.96
N LEU A 249 -3.03 23.37 -11.60
CA LEU A 249 -2.48 23.57 -10.27
C LEU A 249 -1.96 25.00 -10.09
N LYS A 250 -2.17 25.54 -8.89
CA LYS A 250 -1.66 26.87 -8.48
C LYS A 250 -0.30 26.77 -7.81
N ASP A 251 -0.11 25.73 -7.02
CA ASP A 251 1.08 25.48 -6.22
C ASP A 251 1.64 24.10 -6.54
N PHE A 252 2.95 23.99 -6.55
CA PHE A 252 3.69 22.74 -6.77
C PHE A 252 4.51 22.43 -5.54
N LYS A 253 4.51 21.16 -5.12
CA LYS A 253 5.22 20.68 -3.93
C LYS A 253 6.36 19.73 -4.29
N CYS A 254 6.34 19.15 -5.49
CA CYS A 254 7.25 18.10 -5.91
C CYS A 254 8.02 18.43 -7.18
N ILE A 255 7.46 19.26 -8.06
CA ILE A 255 8.13 19.67 -9.29
C ILE A 255 8.21 21.18 -9.42
N THR A 256 9.20 21.65 -10.15
CA THR A 256 9.26 23.03 -10.65
C THR A 256 8.86 23.03 -12.13
N PRO A 257 7.74 23.66 -12.51
CA PRO A 257 7.38 23.81 -13.91
C PRO A 257 8.28 24.87 -14.56
N ASN A 258 9.06 24.47 -15.56
CA ASN A 258 9.71 25.38 -16.51
C ASN A 258 8.87 25.46 -17.80
N GLU A 259 9.08 26.49 -18.62
CA GLU A 259 8.33 26.72 -19.86
C GLU A 259 8.36 25.53 -20.85
N ILE A 260 9.35 24.64 -20.72
CA ILE A 260 9.60 23.51 -21.65
C ILE A 260 9.70 22.16 -20.91
N THR A 261 10.07 22.14 -19.63
CA THR A 261 10.33 20.91 -18.85
C THR A 261 9.79 21.01 -17.43
N CYS A 262 9.67 19.89 -16.73
CA CYS A 262 9.43 19.88 -15.28
C CYS A 262 10.60 19.19 -14.59
N GLU A 263 11.14 19.80 -13.55
CA GLU A 263 12.26 19.27 -12.77
C GLU A 263 11.77 18.86 -11.38
N ILE A 264 12.24 17.72 -10.88
CA ILE A 264 11.89 17.24 -9.53
C ILE A 264 12.66 18.06 -8.50
N MET A 265 11.94 18.53 -7.47
CA MET A 265 12.53 19.32 -6.39
C MET A 265 13.30 18.42 -5.41
N ASP A 266 14.52 18.82 -5.06
CA ASP A 266 15.34 18.14 -4.04
C ASP A 266 14.76 18.25 -2.63
N ASN A 267 13.99 19.32 -2.36
CA ASN A 267 13.32 19.60 -1.10
C ASN A 267 11.80 19.39 -1.18
N ARG A 268 11.33 18.51 -2.09
CA ARG A 268 9.91 18.18 -2.24
C ARG A 268 9.26 17.71 -0.93
N SER A 269 7.97 17.98 -0.77
CA SER A 269 7.23 17.63 0.46
C SER A 269 7.20 16.13 0.75
N THR A 270 7.27 15.30 -0.30
CA THR A 270 7.26 13.84 -0.22
C THR A 270 8.59 13.23 0.21
N LYS A 271 9.65 14.03 0.45
CA LYS A 271 10.95 13.53 0.94
C LYS A 271 10.85 12.82 2.30
N ILE A 272 9.84 13.15 3.09
CA ILE A 272 9.50 12.42 4.33
C ILE A 272 9.25 10.92 4.10
N LEU A 273 8.77 10.54 2.91
CA LEU A 273 8.56 9.14 2.52
C LEU A 273 9.90 8.40 2.37
N GLU A 274 10.91 9.05 1.79
CA GLU A 274 12.26 8.49 1.68
C GLU A 274 12.91 8.35 3.06
N GLU A 275 12.76 9.35 3.92
CA GLU A 275 13.29 9.33 5.29
C GLU A 275 12.67 8.19 6.11
N TYR A 276 11.35 7.99 6.00
CA TYR A 276 10.66 6.90 6.66
C TYR A 276 11.10 5.54 6.10
N SER A 277 11.27 5.43 4.78
CA SER A 277 11.78 4.21 4.14
C SER A 277 13.17 3.81 4.66
N ARG A 278 14.07 4.78 4.89
CA ARG A 278 15.39 4.51 5.47
C ARG A 278 15.31 3.96 6.90
N LYS A 279 14.37 4.43 7.72
CA LYS A 279 14.15 3.88 9.08
C LYS A 279 13.77 2.41 9.01
N ILE A 280 12.90 2.05 8.06
CA ILE A 280 12.51 0.66 7.83
C ILE A 280 13.71 -0.18 7.37
N GLU A 281 14.50 0.32 6.42
CA GLU A 281 15.68 -0.39 5.92
C GLU A 281 16.72 -0.67 7.01
N ILE A 282 16.89 0.25 7.97
CA ILE A 282 17.77 0.05 9.12
C ILE A 282 17.24 -1.08 10.00
N SER A 283 15.96 -1.02 10.37
CA SER A 283 15.31 -2.04 11.22
C SER A 283 15.36 -3.45 10.59
N LEU A 284 15.22 -3.56 9.27
CA LEU A 284 15.31 -4.85 8.55
C LEU A 284 16.74 -5.42 8.47
N LYS A 285 17.78 -4.62 8.69
CA LYS A 285 19.19 -5.08 8.67
C LYS A 285 19.71 -5.54 10.03
N GLU A 286 19.03 -5.19 11.11
CA GLU A 286 19.41 -5.54 12.49
C GLU A 286 18.95 -6.96 12.89
N THR A 287 18.50 -7.78 11.92
CA THR A 287 17.96 -9.13 12.10
C THR A 287 18.76 -10.15 11.30
#